data_AF-A0A942DKH7-F1
#
_entry.id   AF-A0A942DKH7-F1
#
_cell.length_a   1.000
_cell.length_b   1.000
_cell.length_c   1.000
_cell.angle_alpha   90.00
_cell.angle_beta   90.00
_cell.angle_gamma   90.00
#
_symmetry.space_group_name_H-M   'P 1'
#
loop_
_entity.id
_entity.type
_entity.pdbx_description
1 polymer ?
#
loop_
_entity_poly.entity_id
_entity_poly.type
_entity_poly.pdbx_seq_one_letter_code
_entity_poly.pdbx_strand_id
1 'polypeptide(L)'
;MKKFVLAALAGFYVVGCASTTTIRSTDSQAKIYVDGEMKGTGVVTHTDTKTVGSTTSVRIEKPGCEPMYYSFSRNEEFDAGACAGGVFVLVPFLWIQKYKPEHIYEYNCTPRK
;
A
#
# COMPACT_ATOMS: atom_id res chain seq x y z
N MET A 1 -1.03 -24.94 31.35
CA MET A 1 -0.71 -23.51 31.13
C MET A 1 0.29 -23.26 29.99
N LYS A 2 1.43 -23.96 29.92
CA LYS A 2 2.44 -23.79 28.84
C LYS A 2 1.90 -23.95 27.40
N LYS A 3 0.93 -24.86 27.20
CA LYS A 3 0.26 -25.10 25.91
C LYS A 3 -0.67 -23.96 25.47
N PHE A 4 -1.27 -23.24 26.42
CA PHE A 4 -2.13 -22.07 26.14
C PHE A 4 -1.29 -20.82 25.82
N VAL A 5 -0.11 -20.68 26.43
CA VAL A 5 0.85 -19.61 26.12
C VAL A 5 1.43 -19.78 24.70
N LEU A 6 1.77 -21.00 24.31
CA LEU A 6 2.20 -21.31 22.94
C LEU A 6 1.09 -21.07 21.90
N ALA A 7 -0.16 -21.40 22.22
CA ALA A 7 -1.30 -21.13 21.34
C ALA A 7 -1.60 -19.62 21.21
N ALA A 8 -1.48 -18.85 22.29
CA ALA A 8 -1.66 -17.39 22.25
C ALA A 8 -0.54 -16.67 21.48
N LEU A 9 0.71 -17.13 21.59
CA LEU A 9 1.85 -16.62 20.80
C LEU A 9 1.71 -16.96 19.30
N ALA A 10 1.12 -18.12 18.96
CA ALA A 10 0.88 -18.50 17.57
C ALA A 10 -0.27 -17.72 16.92
N GLY A 11 -1.28 -17.29 17.70
CA GLY A 11 -2.44 -16.57 17.18
C GLY A 11 -2.15 -15.12 16.75
N PHE A 12 -1.12 -14.47 17.31
CA PHE A 12 -0.84 -13.05 17.06
C PHE A 12 -0.16 -12.76 15.71
N TYR A 13 0.47 -13.77 15.09
CA TYR A 13 1.14 -13.62 13.79
C TYR A 13 0.17 -13.38 12.62
N VAL A 14 -1.14 -13.54 12.82
CA VAL A 14 -2.14 -13.46 11.74
C VAL A 14 -2.77 -12.06 11.64
N VAL A 15 -2.52 -11.15 12.59
CA VAL A 15 -3.13 -9.82 12.59
C VAL A 15 -2.19 -8.81 11.93
N GLY A 16 -2.16 -8.79 10.60
CA GLY A 16 -1.48 -7.73 9.84
C GLY A 16 -2.22 -6.40 9.97
N CYS A 17 -1.50 -5.30 10.26
CA CYS A 17 -2.12 -3.98 10.30
C CYS A 17 -2.28 -3.44 8.87
N ALA A 18 -3.52 -3.18 8.46
CA ALA A 18 -3.80 -2.62 7.14
C ALA A 18 -3.40 -1.14 7.05
N SER A 19 -2.88 -0.72 5.89
CA SER A 19 -2.68 0.68 5.53
C SER A 19 -3.39 0.95 4.21
N THR A 20 -4.00 2.14 4.11
CA THR A 20 -4.82 2.55 2.98
C THR A 20 -4.27 3.86 2.41
N THR A 21 -4.21 3.94 1.09
CA THR A 21 -3.88 5.16 0.34
C THR A 21 -4.85 5.34 -0.83
N THR A 22 -5.10 6.58 -1.20
CA THR A 22 -5.76 6.94 -2.45
C THR A 22 -4.70 7.18 -3.52
N ILE A 23 -4.87 6.63 -4.71
CA ILE A 23 -4.02 6.87 -5.88
C ILE A 23 -4.86 7.62 -6.91
N ARG A 24 -4.37 8.78 -7.35
CA ARG A 24 -5.05 9.68 -8.28
C ARG A 24 -4.14 9.98 -9.47
N SER A 25 -4.69 9.86 -10.67
CA SER A 25 -4.11 10.33 -11.91
C SER A 25 -4.66 11.72 -12.25
N THR A 26 -3.85 12.59 -12.83
CA THR A 26 -4.32 13.87 -13.39
C THR A 26 -5.25 13.68 -14.60
N ASP A 27 -5.12 12.57 -15.34
CA ASP A 27 -6.08 12.15 -16.37
C ASP A 27 -7.11 11.18 -15.79
N SER A 28 -8.38 11.60 -15.74
CA SER A 28 -9.49 10.82 -15.19
C SER A 28 -9.86 9.59 -16.03
N GLN A 29 -9.46 9.56 -17.31
CA GLN A 29 -9.72 8.44 -18.22
C GLN A 29 -8.57 7.43 -18.25
N ALA A 30 -7.43 7.74 -17.62
CA ALA A 30 -6.31 6.82 -17.56
C ALA A 30 -6.60 5.66 -16.60
N LYS A 31 -6.26 4.45 -17.04
CA LYS A 31 -6.34 3.21 -16.27
C LYS A 31 -5.20 3.14 -15.27
N ILE A 32 -5.53 2.80 -14.02
CA ILE A 32 -4.56 2.63 -12.95
C ILE A 32 -4.44 1.15 -12.64
N TYR A 33 -3.22 0.65 -12.72
CA TYR A 33 -2.83 -0.68 -12.30
C TYR A 33 -1.97 -0.59 -11.05
N VAL A 34 -2.21 -1.46 -10.08
CA VAL A 34 -1.42 -1.58 -8.86
C VAL A 34 -0.90 -3.00 -8.77
N ASP A 35 0.42 -3.15 -8.66
CA ASP A 35 1.10 -4.47 -8.69
C ASP A 35 0.70 -5.34 -9.88
N GLY A 36 0.54 -4.70 -11.03
CA GLY A 36 0.16 -5.35 -12.28
C GLY A 36 -1.34 -5.58 -12.47
N GLU A 37 -2.16 -5.43 -11.42
CA GLU A 37 -3.60 -5.65 -11.46
C GLU A 37 -4.37 -4.35 -11.77
N MET A 38 -5.34 -4.42 -12.69
CA MET A 38 -6.25 -3.30 -12.97
C MET A 38 -7.12 -2.97 -11.75
N LYS A 39 -7.01 -1.75 -11.21
CA LYS A 39 -7.82 -1.31 -10.07
C LYS A 39 -8.94 -0.34 -10.45
N GLY A 40 -8.79 0.41 -11.53
CA GLY A 40 -9.81 1.37 -11.97
C GLY A 40 -9.26 2.45 -12.90
N THR A 41 -9.93 3.61 -12.93
CA THR A 41 -9.57 4.74 -13.79
C THR A 41 -9.62 6.05 -13.01
N GLY A 42 -8.63 6.92 -13.22
CA GLY A 42 -8.58 8.27 -12.63
C GLY A 42 -8.28 8.30 -11.13
N VAL A 43 -9.07 7.62 -10.31
CA VAL A 43 -8.91 7.56 -8.85
C VAL A 43 -9.19 6.14 -8.36
N VAL A 44 -8.30 5.58 -7.54
CA VAL A 44 -8.48 4.26 -6.94
C VAL A 44 -8.01 4.27 -5.49
N THR A 45 -8.64 3.46 -4.65
CA THR A 45 -8.18 3.21 -3.27
C THR A 45 -7.39 1.92 -3.24
N HIS A 46 -6.23 1.95 -2.59
CA HIS A 46 -5.38 0.79 -2.36
C HIS A 46 -5.24 0.54 -0.87
N THR A 47 -5.48 -0.71 -0.44
CA THR A 47 -5.32 -1.14 0.94
C THR A 47 -4.58 -2.46 0.98
N ASP A 48 -3.56 -2.56 1.82
CA ASP A 48 -2.84 -3.82 2.05
C ASP A 48 -2.28 -3.93 3.48
N THR A 49 -1.76 -5.12 3.79
CA THR A 49 -1.08 -5.45 5.03
C THR A 49 0.41 -5.72 4.80
N LYS A 50 1.03 -5.12 3.78
CA LYS A 50 2.47 -5.28 3.51
C LYS A 50 3.29 -4.76 4.70
N THR A 51 4.50 -5.30 4.89
CA THR A 51 5.40 -4.86 5.96
C THR A 51 6.13 -3.57 5.58
N VAL A 52 6.73 -2.92 6.57
CA VAL A 52 7.56 -1.73 6.41
C VAL A 52 8.59 -1.88 5.30
N GLY A 53 8.73 -0.83 4.48
CA GLY A 53 9.67 -0.79 3.37
C GLY A 53 9.25 -1.58 2.13
N SER A 54 8.13 -2.32 2.17
CA SER A 54 7.59 -2.96 0.97
C SER A 54 7.19 -1.91 -0.06
N THR A 55 7.55 -2.16 -1.32
CA THR A 55 7.20 -1.29 -2.45
C THR A 55 5.93 -1.78 -3.14
N THR A 56 5.12 -0.82 -3.57
CA THR A 56 3.93 -1.03 -4.40
C THR A 56 4.16 -0.32 -5.72
N SER A 57 4.00 -1.06 -6.81
CA SER A 57 4.16 -0.53 -8.17
C SER A 57 2.83 0.01 -8.69
N VAL A 58 2.89 1.17 -9.36
CA VAL A 58 1.72 1.81 -9.98
C VAL A 58 2.03 2.00 -11.45
N ARG A 59 1.15 1.53 -12.33
CA ARG A 59 1.24 1.75 -13.77
C ARG A 59 -0.01 2.46 -14.24
N ILE A 60 0.17 3.57 -14.95
CA ILE A 60 -0.92 4.37 -15.50
C ILE A 60 -0.89 4.26 -17.02
N GLU A 61 -2.03 3.93 -17.63
CA GLU A 61 -2.10 3.71 -19.07
C GLU A 61 -3.38 4.26 -19.70
N LYS A 62 -3.28 4.65 -20.96
CA LYS A 62 -4.41 5.02 -21.79
C LYS A 62 -4.21 4.46 -23.20
N PRO A 63 -5.27 3.96 -23.88
CA PRO A 63 -5.14 3.45 -25.24
C PRO A 63 -4.50 4.49 -26.18
N GLY A 64 -3.52 4.04 -26.98
CA GLY A 64 -2.78 4.92 -27.90
C GLY A 64 -1.63 5.71 -27.26
N CYS A 65 -1.48 5.68 -25.93
CA CYS A 65 -0.42 6.36 -25.21
C CYS A 65 0.64 5.37 -24.66
N GLU A 66 1.84 5.85 -24.36
CA GLU A 66 2.84 5.09 -23.62
C GLU A 66 2.45 4.96 -22.13
N PRO A 67 2.70 3.80 -21.51
CA PRO A 67 2.44 3.60 -20.09
C PRO A 67 3.48 4.34 -19.23
N MET A 68 3.02 4.94 -18.13
CA MET A 68 3.89 5.55 -17.11
C MET A 68 3.95 4.67 -15.86
N TYR A 69 5.14 4.56 -15.26
CA TYR A 69 5.41 3.70 -14.10
C TYR A 69 5.85 4.55 -12.91
N TYR A 70 5.21 4.32 -11.78
CA TYR A 70 5.51 4.93 -10.49
C TYR A 70 5.62 3.85 -9.42
N SER A 71 6.06 4.25 -8.24
CA SER A 71 6.02 3.40 -7.07
C SER A 71 5.92 4.25 -5.81
N PHE A 72 5.42 3.62 -4.75
CA PHE A 72 5.44 4.16 -3.39
C PHE A 72 5.77 3.01 -2.45
N SER A 73 6.25 3.31 -1.25
CA SER A 73 6.68 2.28 -0.29
C SER A 73 6.05 2.50 1.06
N ARG A 74 5.91 1.43 1.85
CA ARG A 74 5.31 1.50 3.17
C ARG A 74 6.32 2.01 4.21
N ASN A 75 6.75 3.25 4.05
CA ASN A 75 7.76 3.91 4.88
C ASN A 75 7.55 5.43 4.94
N GLU A 76 6.31 5.89 4.74
CA GLU A 76 6.01 7.31 4.51
C GLU A 76 5.48 8.02 5.75
N GLU A 77 4.67 7.34 6.57
CA GLU A 77 4.10 7.89 7.80
C GLU A 77 4.27 6.93 8.98
N PHE A 78 4.79 7.45 10.10
CA PHE A 78 4.93 6.66 11.32
C PHE A 78 3.60 6.51 12.06
N ASP A 79 3.27 5.28 12.44
CA ASP A 79 2.10 4.96 13.26
C ASP A 79 2.48 4.79 14.73
N ALA A 80 2.29 5.86 15.50
CA ALA A 80 2.52 5.85 16.95
C ALA A 80 1.61 4.85 17.69
N GLY A 81 0.40 4.60 17.20
CA GLY A 81 -0.52 3.61 17.77
C GLY A 81 -0.01 2.19 17.58
N ALA A 82 0.46 1.86 16.37
CA ALA A 82 1.11 0.58 16.09
C ALA A 82 2.39 0.39 16.91
N CYS A 83 3.18 1.46 17.11
CA CYS A 83 4.37 1.42 17.95
C CYS A 83 4.03 1.14 19.42
N ALA A 84 3.10 1.91 20.01
CA ALA A 84 2.66 1.69 21.39
C ALA A 84 2.06 0.29 21.57
N GLY A 85 1.20 -0.14 20.65
CA GLY A 85 0.64 -1.50 20.64
C GLY A 85 1.71 -2.59 20.52
N GLY A 86 2.77 -2.37 19.74
CA GLY A 86 3.92 -3.26 19.65
C GLY A 86 4.65 -3.45 20.97
N VAL A 87 4.87 -2.38 21.72
CA VAL A 87 5.51 -2.42 23.05
C VAL A 87 4.66 -3.20 24.07
N PHE A 88 3.34 -3.00 24.07
CA PHE A 88 2.46 -3.59 25.10
C PHE A 88 1.85 -4.95 24.75
N VAL A 89 1.71 -5.26 23.46
CA VAL A 89 0.97 -6.44 22.97
C VAL A 89 1.85 -7.34 22.10
N LEU A 90 3.16 -7.06 22.04
CA LEU A 90 4.13 -7.81 21.21
C LEU A 90 3.73 -7.86 19.71
N VAL A 91 2.99 -6.85 19.22
CA VAL A 91 2.76 -6.68 17.78
C VAL A 91 4.12 -6.53 17.10
N PRO A 92 4.45 -7.32 16.07
CA PRO A 92 5.70 -7.13 15.35
C PRO A 92 5.78 -5.69 14.84
N PHE A 93 6.90 -5.02 15.09
CA PHE A 93 7.15 -3.66 14.60
C PHE A 93 7.26 -3.58 13.05
N LEU A 94 6.90 -4.65 12.35
CA LEU A 94 6.84 -4.76 10.91
C LEU A 94 5.79 -3.82 10.28
N TRP A 95 4.81 -3.28 11.03
CA TRP A 95 3.77 -2.39 10.51
C TRP A 95 3.75 -1.00 11.15
N ILE A 96 4.83 -0.55 11.78
CA ILE A 96 4.93 0.80 12.38
C ILE A 96 4.95 1.93 11.35
N GLN A 97 5.07 1.61 10.07
CA GLN A 97 5.02 2.57 8.98
C GLN A 97 3.76 2.34 8.14
N LYS A 98 3.21 3.44 7.63
CA LYS A 98 2.03 3.53 6.78
C LYS A 98 2.38 4.24 5.46
N TYR A 99 1.46 4.11 4.51
CA TYR A 99 1.41 4.97 3.33
C TYR A 99 0.90 6.36 3.72
N LYS A 100 1.27 7.38 2.94
CA LYS A 100 0.54 8.64 2.89
C LYS A 100 -0.92 8.38 2.50
N PRO A 101 -1.85 9.23 2.95
CA PRO A 101 -3.27 9.06 2.64
C PRO A 101 -3.60 9.25 1.15
N GLU A 102 -2.79 10.03 0.42
CA GLU A 102 -3.00 10.30 -1.01
C GLU A 102 -1.69 10.40 -1.79
N HIS A 103 -1.70 9.82 -2.99
CA HIS A 103 -0.67 9.91 -4.02
C HIS A 103 -1.29 10.43 -5.31
N ILE A 104 -0.80 11.58 -5.79
CA ILE A 104 -1.25 12.17 -7.06
C ILE A 104 -0.11 12.04 -8.07
N TYR A 105 -0.41 11.41 -9.21
CA TYR A 105 0.53 11.20 -10.30
C TYR A 105 0.10 11.99 -11.54
N GLU A 106 1.03 12.78 -12.07
CA GLU A 106 0.85 13.45 -13.35
C GLU A 106 0.97 12.44 -14.49
N TYR A 107 -0.06 12.33 -15.32
CA TYR A 107 -0.07 11.49 -16.50
C TYR A 107 -0.21 12.33 -17.76
N ASN A 108 0.79 12.29 -18.64
CA ASN A 108 0.78 12.98 -19.93
C ASN A 108 0.75 11.93 -21.04
N CYS A 109 -0.27 11.94 -21.89
CA CYS A 109 -0.35 11.00 -23.01
C CYS A 109 0.74 11.32 -24.05
N THR A 110 1.80 10.51 -24.09
CA THR A 110 2.74 10.45 -25.20
C THR A 110 2.29 9.37 -26.18
N PRO A 111 2.11 9.66 -27.49
CA PRO A 111 1.70 8.65 -28.46
C PRO A 111 2.69 7.49 -28.52
N ARG A 112 2.18 6.26 -28.49
CA ARG A 112 3.01 5.06 -28.63
C ARG A 112 3.51 4.95 -30.08
N LYS A 113 4.84 4.87 -30.26
CA LYS A 113 5.48 4.70 -31.58
C LYS A 113 5.18 3.34 -32.20
#